data_AF-A0A1S8ABX8-F1
#
_entry.id   AF-A0A1S8ABX8-F1
#
_cell.length_a   1.000
_cell.length_b   1.000
_cell.length_c   1.000
_cell.angle_alpha   90.00
_cell.angle_beta   90.00
_cell.angle_gamma   90.00
#
_symmetry.space_group_name_H-M   'P 1'
#
loop_
_entity.id
_entity.type
_entity.pdbx_description
1 polymer ?
#
loop_
_entity_poly.entity_id
_entity_poly.type
_entity_poly.pdbx_seq_one_letter_code
_entity_poly.pdbx_strand_id
1 'polypeptide(L)'
;CIKPLCDLLLCSDPEIVTVCLKALENILQVGEAEKNTDTDIGDVNQFAQLIEEAEGIEKIENLQSHDNFEIHEKSVKILATYWCGRVVGPQPGLSHAGNEEEDALGSNVITNG
;
A
#
# COMPACT_ATOMS: atom_id res chain seq x y z
N CYS A 1 20.81 -6.24 -3.08
CA CYS A 1 20.35 -5.79 -4.42
C CYS A 1 18.99 -5.10 -4.42
N ILE A 2 18.24 -5.08 -3.30
CA ILE A 2 16.94 -4.38 -3.20
C ILE A 2 17.10 -2.86 -3.11
N LYS A 3 18.09 -2.37 -2.34
CA LYS A 3 18.36 -0.92 -2.17
C LYS A 3 18.40 -0.10 -3.47
N PRO A 4 19.13 -0.49 -4.54
CA PRO A 4 19.12 0.27 -5.79
C PRO A 4 17.75 0.28 -6.49
N LEU A 5 16.94 -0.78 -6.38
CA LEU A 5 15.57 -0.80 -6.89
C LEU A 5 14.67 0.18 -6.14
N CYS A 6 14.80 0.24 -4.81
CA CYS A 6 14.10 1.23 -3.98
C CYS A 6 14.56 2.66 -4.30
N ASP A 7 15.84 2.88 -4.60
CA ASP A 7 16.33 4.22 -4.98
C ASP A 7 15.80 4.69 -6.33
N LEU A 8 15.55 3.78 -7.28
CA LEU A 8 14.94 4.10 -8.56
C LEU A 8 13.47 4.53 -8.45
N LEU A 9 12.78 4.22 -7.35
CA LEU A 9 11.42 4.72 -7.08
C LEU A 9 11.39 6.25 -6.88
N LEU A 10 12.53 6.87 -6.57
CA LEU A 10 12.66 8.32 -6.44
C LEU A 10 12.97 9.01 -7.77
N CYS A 11 13.06 8.27 -8.88
CA CYS A 11 13.29 8.86 -10.19
C CYS A 11 12.08 9.69 -10.63
N SER A 12 12.35 10.79 -11.34
CA SER A 12 11.31 11.66 -11.92
C SER A 12 10.63 11.07 -13.16
N ASP A 13 11.13 9.94 -13.66
CA ASP A 13 10.59 9.28 -14.84
C ASP A 13 9.52 8.25 -14.44
N PRO A 14 8.24 8.49 -14.79
CA PRO A 14 7.15 7.61 -14.37
C PRO A 14 7.24 6.21 -14.98
N GLU A 15 7.84 6.04 -16.15
CA GLU A 15 8.02 4.71 -16.75
C GLU A 15 9.02 3.88 -15.94
N ILE A 16 10.11 4.51 -15.47
CA ILE A 16 11.09 3.86 -14.60
C ILE A 16 10.44 3.46 -13.28
N VAL A 17 9.70 4.37 -12.65
CA VAL A 17 9.00 4.10 -11.37
C VAL A 17 8.02 2.94 -11.53
N THR A 18 7.20 2.94 -12.58
CA THR A 18 6.27 1.84 -12.88
C THR A 18 6.99 0.50 -13.06
N VAL A 19 8.10 0.46 -13.79
CA VAL A 19 8.88 -0.77 -13.98
C VAL A 19 9.48 -1.25 -12.66
N CYS A 20 9.97 -0.34 -11.82
CA CYS A 20 10.51 -0.67 -10.50
C CYS A 20 9.43 -1.21 -9.56
N LEU A 21 8.23 -0.62 -9.55
CA LEU A 21 7.09 -1.13 -8.78
C LEU A 21 6.70 -2.55 -9.23
N LYS A 22 6.63 -2.81 -10.54
CA LYS A 22 6.38 -4.15 -11.08
C LYS A 22 7.46 -5.15 -10.68
N ALA A 23 8.73 -4.74 -10.71
CA ALA A 23 9.84 -5.58 -10.29
C ALA A 23 9.76 -5.93 -8.80
N LEU A 24 9.43 -4.95 -7.95
CA LEU A 24 9.24 -5.17 -6.50
C LEU A 24 8.04 -6.07 -6.21
N GLU A 25 6.91 -5.89 -6.90
CA GLU A 25 5.73 -6.76 -6.78
C GLU A 25 6.08 -8.22 -7.11
N ASN A 26 6.83 -8.45 -8.19
CA ASN A 26 7.27 -9.79 -8.59
C ASN A 26 8.23 -10.41 -7.57
N ILE A 27 9.19 -9.64 -7.06
CA ILE A 27 10.14 -10.12 -6.05
C ILE A 27 9.40 -10.55 -4.77
N LEU A 28 8.47 -9.72 -4.31
CA LEU A 28 7.64 -10.02 -3.13
C LEU A 28 6.80 -11.27 -3.36
N GLN A 29 6.20 -11.42 -4.55
CA GLN A 29 5.40 -12.59 -4.90
C GLN A 29 6.24 -13.88 -4.89
N VAL A 30 7.46 -13.84 -5.43
CA VAL A 30 8.40 -14.97 -5.37
C VAL A 30 8.73 -15.29 -3.91
N GLY A 31 8.95 -14.27 -3.09
CA GLY A 31 9.17 -14.43 -1.66
C GLY A 31 8.05 -15.15 -0.91
N GLU A 32 6.79 -14.82 -1.21
CA GLU A 32 5.63 -15.51 -0.62
C GLU A 32 5.54 -16.96 -1.09
N ALA A 33 5.82 -17.21 -2.38
CA ALA A 33 5.81 -18.56 -2.93
C ALA A 33 6.87 -19.45 -2.28
N GLU A 34 8.10 -18.93 -2.10
CA GLU A 34 9.22 -19.66 -1.48
C GLU A 34 8.97 -19.89 0.03
N LYS A 35 8.47 -18.89 0.75
CA LYS A 35 8.11 -18.99 2.18
C LYS A 35 7.12 -20.13 2.45
N ASN A 36 6.18 -20.37 1.54
CA ASN A 36 5.18 -21.43 1.69
C ASN A 36 5.76 -22.85 1.47
N THR A 37 7.01 -22.97 1.02
CA THR A 37 7.69 -24.25 0.77
C THR A 37 8.68 -24.65 1.86
N ASP A 38 9.22 -23.68 2.60
CA ASP A 38 10.22 -23.90 3.65
C ASP A 38 9.56 -23.79 5.03
N THR A 39 9.32 -24.93 5.68
CA THR A 39 8.62 -25.00 6.98
C THR A 39 9.49 -24.55 8.16
N ASP A 40 10.79 -24.32 7.93
CA ASP A 40 11.81 -24.06 8.96
C ASP A 40 12.13 -22.57 9.14
N ILE A 41 11.92 -21.77 8.08
CA ILE A 41 12.14 -20.32 8.09
C ILE A 41 10.75 -19.73 8.29
N GLY A 42 10.44 -19.34 9.54
CA GLY A 42 9.10 -18.90 9.96
C GLY A 42 8.43 -17.92 8.99
N ASP A 43 7.10 -17.80 9.11
CA ASP A 43 6.11 -17.24 8.17
C ASP A 43 6.34 -15.78 7.68
N VAL A 44 7.57 -15.42 7.32
CA VAL A 44 8.01 -14.06 7.01
C VAL A 44 8.79 -14.07 5.71
N ASN A 45 8.32 -13.25 4.78
CA ASN A 45 8.97 -13.06 3.49
C ASN A 45 10.30 -12.30 3.66
N GLN A 46 11.41 -12.96 3.35
CA GLN A 46 12.76 -12.37 3.43
C GLN A 46 12.91 -11.14 2.52
N PHE A 47 12.21 -11.10 1.38
CA PHE A 47 12.29 -9.96 0.47
C PHE A 47 11.52 -8.76 1.02
N ALA A 48 10.43 -8.99 1.75
CA ALA A 48 9.75 -7.93 2.45
C ALA A 48 10.69 -7.27 3.47
N GLN A 49 11.43 -8.05 4.27
CA GLN A 49 12.42 -7.53 5.23
C GLN A 49 13.48 -6.66 4.55
N LEU A 50 14.05 -7.15 3.43
CA LEU A 50 15.06 -6.41 2.67
C LEU A 50 14.53 -5.09 2.10
N ILE A 51 13.24 -4.99 1.81
CA ILE A 51 12.58 -3.75 1.38
C ILE A 51 12.43 -2.79 2.57
N GLU A 52 12.07 -3.29 3.77
CA GLU A 52 11.99 -2.46 4.98
C GLU A 52 13.37 -1.88 5.33
N GLU A 53 14.44 -2.69 5.31
CA GLU A 53 15.82 -2.25 5.54
C GLU A 53 16.34 -1.25 4.49
N ALA A 54 15.79 -1.31 3.28
CA ALA A 54 16.14 -0.40 2.19
C ALA A 54 15.32 0.91 2.22
N GLU A 55 14.53 1.16 3.26
CA GLU A 55 13.60 2.30 3.35
C GLU A 55 12.59 2.30 2.18
N GLY A 56 12.31 1.12 1.62
CA GLY A 56 11.46 0.98 0.43
C GLY A 56 10.00 1.24 0.71
N ILE A 57 9.51 0.95 1.93
CA ILE A 57 8.11 1.18 2.33
C ILE A 57 7.79 2.67 2.25
N GLU A 58 8.58 3.52 2.91
CA GLU A 58 8.38 4.98 2.92
C GLU A 58 8.38 5.56 1.49
N LYS A 59 9.23 5.03 0.61
CA LYS A 59 9.27 5.43 -0.80
C LYS A 59 8.00 5.03 -1.54
N ILE A 60 7.50 3.81 -1.36
CA ILE A 60 6.24 3.36 -1.96
C ILE A 60 5.06 4.14 -1.38
N GLU A 61 5.08 4.49 -0.10
CA GLU A 61 4.04 5.30 0.53
C GLU A 61 3.95 6.70 -0.10
N ASN A 62 5.11 7.33 -0.35
CA ASN A 62 5.16 8.62 -1.05
C ASN A 62 4.58 8.56 -2.46
N LEU A 63 4.74 7.43 -3.17
CA LEU A 63 4.18 7.23 -4.51
C LEU A 63 2.65 7.12 -4.53
N GLN A 64 1.99 6.90 -3.38
CA GLN A 64 0.53 7.02 -3.29
C GLN A 64 0.04 8.45 -3.53
N SER A 65 0.89 9.47 -3.43
CA SER A 65 0.52 10.85 -3.74
C SER A 65 0.96 11.28 -5.15
N HIS A 66 1.39 10.34 -5.99
CA HIS A 66 1.92 10.64 -7.32
C HIS A 66 0.80 11.02 -8.31
N ASP A 67 1.05 12.00 -9.19
CA ASP A 67 0.06 12.49 -10.18
C ASP A 67 -0.36 11.43 -11.22
N ASN A 68 0.45 10.39 -11.38
CA ASN A 68 0.16 9.27 -12.27
C ASN A 68 -0.69 8.23 -11.54
N PHE A 69 -1.94 8.08 -11.99
CA PHE A 69 -2.90 7.13 -11.43
C PHE A 69 -2.39 5.68 -11.41
N GLU A 70 -1.65 5.23 -12.42
CA GLU A 70 -1.13 3.86 -12.45
C GLU A 70 -0.10 3.62 -11.34
N ILE A 71 0.77 4.61 -11.08
CA ILE A 71 1.78 4.55 -10.02
C ILE A 71 1.10 4.55 -8.65
N HIS A 72 0.12 5.43 -8.47
CA HIS A 72 -0.70 5.48 -7.25
C HIS A 72 -1.37 4.13 -6.97
N GLU A 73 -2.16 3.62 -7.92
CA GLU A 73 -2.94 2.39 -7.74
C GLU A 73 -2.03 1.19 -7.43
N LYS A 74 -0.90 1.08 -8.14
CA LYS A 74 0.08 0.02 -7.90
C LYS A 74 0.72 0.11 -6.52
N SER A 75 1.10 1.31 -6.09
CA SER A 75 1.73 1.53 -4.80
C SER A 75 0.79 1.13 -3.66
N VAL A 76 -0.48 1.56 -3.74
CA VAL A 76 -1.53 1.17 -2.78
C VAL A 76 -1.71 -0.34 -2.77
N LYS A 77 -1.80 -0.97 -3.95
CA LYS A 77 -2.02 -2.42 -4.07
C LYS A 77 -0.88 -3.23 -3.45
N ILE A 78 0.38 -2.85 -3.68
CA ILE A 78 1.55 -3.54 -3.12
C ILE A 78 1.53 -3.45 -1.59
N LEU A 79 1.34 -2.25 -1.04
CA LEU A 79 1.26 -2.05 0.42
C LEU A 79 0.08 -2.82 1.02
N ALA A 80 -1.08 -2.80 0.36
CA ALA A 80 -2.25 -3.55 0.79
C ALA A 80 -2.03 -5.07 0.78
N THR A 81 -1.31 -5.59 -0.21
CA THR A 81 -1.13 -7.04 -0.37
C THR A 81 -0.10 -7.60 0.62
N TYR A 82 1.01 -6.90 0.83
CA TYR A 82 2.15 -7.44 1.59
C TYR A 82 2.30 -6.85 3.00
N TRP A 83 1.73 -5.67 3.29
CA TRP A 83 1.88 -4.97 4.58
C TRP A 83 0.57 -4.65 5.32
N CYS A 84 -0.60 -4.62 4.67
CA CYS A 84 -1.88 -4.35 5.36
C CYS A 84 -2.33 -5.47 6.31
N GLY A 85 -1.80 -6.69 6.19
CA GLY A 85 -2.02 -7.75 7.20
C GLY A 85 -1.27 -7.53 8.51
N ARG A 86 -0.31 -6.59 8.58
CA ARG A 86 0.54 -6.34 9.76
C ARG A 86 0.08 -5.17 10.63
N VAL A 87 -1.03 -4.49 10.30
CA VAL A 87 -1.60 -3.46 11.19
C VAL A 87 -2.27 -4.12 12.41
N VAL A 88 -1.46 -4.40 13.43
CA VAL A 88 -1.92 -4.55 14.81
C VAL A 88 -2.29 -3.17 15.38
N GLY A 89 -3.39 -2.59 14.91
CA GLY A 89 -3.91 -1.34 15.45
C GLY A 89 -5.15 -0.84 14.71
N PRO A 90 -6.14 -0.26 15.41
CA PRO A 90 -7.33 0.29 14.77
C PRO A 90 -6.92 1.47 13.90
N GLN A 91 -7.18 1.38 12.60
CA GLN A 91 -6.91 2.43 11.61
C GLN A 91 -7.85 3.63 11.87
N PRO A 92 -7.35 4.81 12.30
CA PRO A 92 -8.14 6.03 12.31
C PRO A 92 -7.81 6.80 11.02
N GLY A 93 -8.79 6.95 10.12
CA GLY A 93 -8.77 8.09 9.20
C GLY A 93 -8.75 7.85 7.69
N LEU A 94 -9.30 6.74 7.16
CA LEU A 94 -9.81 6.74 5.78
C LEU A 94 -11.29 7.13 5.78
N SER A 95 -11.55 8.41 6.07
CA SER A 95 -12.85 9.01 5.76
C SER A 95 -12.94 9.14 4.24
N HIS A 96 -13.66 8.21 3.63
CA HIS A 96 -14.12 8.31 2.26
C HIS A 96 -14.98 9.58 2.16
N ALA A 97 -14.45 10.62 1.53
CA ALA A 97 -15.26 11.77 1.12
C ALA A 97 -16.12 11.35 -0.08
N GLY A 98 -17.18 10.60 0.21
CA GLY A 98 -18.28 10.36 -0.72
C GLY A 98 -19.16 11.60 -0.74
N ASN A 99 -19.08 12.34 -1.84
CA ASN A 99 -20.08 13.34 -2.21
C ASN A 99 -21.29 12.60 -2.79
N GLU A 100 -22.38 12.54 -2.03
CA GLU A 100 -23.74 12.37 -2.53
C GLU A 100 -24.62 13.43 -1.85
N GLU A 101 -25.18 14.29 -2.69
CA GLU A 101 -26.18 15.33 -2.42
C GLU A 101 -27.60 14.72 -2.55
N GLU A 102 -28.62 15.40 -2.01
CA GLU A 102 -30.07 15.08 -1.96
C GLU A 102 -30.52 14.05 -0.89
N ASP A 103 -31.59 14.23 -0.12
CA ASP A 103 -32.78 15.07 -0.24
C ASP A 103 -33.39 15.43 1.14
N ALA A 104 -34.29 16.40 1.09
CA ALA A 104 -34.84 17.26 2.12
C ALA A 104 -35.82 16.65 3.15
N LEU A 105 -36.33 17.59 3.97
CA LEU A 105 -37.50 17.57 4.89
C LEU A 105 -37.12 17.14 6.33
N GLY A 106 -37.12 18.01 7.33
CA GLY A 106 -38.06 19.08 7.59
C GLY A 106 -38.89 18.74 8.83
N SER A 107 -38.52 19.37 9.95
CA SER A 107 -39.40 19.79 11.05
C SER A 107 -39.74 18.84 12.22
N ASN A 108 -39.38 19.37 13.39
CA ASN A 108 -40.19 19.54 14.62
C ASN A 108 -40.36 18.38 15.61
N VAL A 109 -39.67 18.58 16.74
CA VAL A 109 -40.17 18.54 18.13
C VAL A 109 -41.58 17.98 18.34
N ILE A 110 -41.69 16.92 19.15
CA ILE A 110 -42.74 16.79 20.18
C ILE A 110 -42.13 16.04 21.38
N THR A 111 -41.97 16.77 22.49
CA THR A 111 -41.83 16.25 23.87
C THR A 111 -43.08 15.45 24.27
N ASN A 112 -42.96 14.35 25.03
CA ASN A 112 -43.82 14.02 26.18
C ASN A 112 -43.52 12.60 26.72
N GLY A 113 -43.48 12.49 28.06
CA GLY A 113 -43.42 11.23 28.81
C GLY A 113 -42.77 11.42 30.17
#